data_AF-B7JWB1-F1
#
_entry.id   AF-B7JWB1-F1
#
_cell.length_a   1.000
_cell.length_b   1.000
_cell.length_c   1.000
_cell.angle_alpha   90.00
_cell.angle_beta   90.00
_cell.angle_gamma   90.00
#
_symmetry.space_group_name_H-M   'P 1'
#
loop_
_entity.id
_entity.type
_entity.pdbx_description
1 polymer ?
#
loop_
_entity_poly.entity_id
_entity_poly.type
_entity_poly.pdbx_seq_one_letter_code
_entity_poly.pdbx_strand_id
1 'polypeptide(L)'
;MPRTESELEKTQRADRIREAIDSLKREISEIEASGWIAPRDCYIARYRAKGAKYRYWYYQLKASSAVFPKANKKGEFSRFKHLGKAGSQAHIDGVNAVIRRSKIDQLTSAIEDLYESWLDLYPDEEKPGHRVE
;
A
#
# COMPACT_ATOMS: atom_id res chain seq x y z
N MET A 1 -24.39 27.39 24.35
CA MET A 1 -25.23 26.47 23.55
C MET A 1 -24.37 25.99 22.38
N PRO A 2 -24.02 24.70 22.27
CA PRO A 2 -23.46 24.22 21.02
C PRO A 2 -24.56 24.34 19.97
N ARG A 3 -24.25 24.93 18.81
CA ARG A 3 -25.18 24.95 17.69
C ARG A 3 -25.34 23.50 17.24
N THR A 4 -26.58 22.99 17.24
CA THR A 4 -26.91 21.71 16.62
C THR A 4 -26.52 21.81 15.14
N GLU A 5 -25.70 20.88 14.66
CA GLU A 5 -25.36 20.79 13.24
C GLU A 5 -26.64 20.58 12.43
N SER A 6 -26.78 21.28 11.31
CA SER A 6 -27.91 21.06 10.42
C SER A 6 -27.74 19.78 9.60
N GLU A 7 -28.84 19.07 9.32
CA GLU A 7 -28.81 17.88 8.44
C GLU A 7 -28.19 18.17 7.06
N LEU A 8 -28.33 19.42 6.58
CA LEU A 8 -27.72 19.86 5.33
C LEU A 8 -26.19 19.93 5.43
N GLU A 9 -25.64 20.51 6.50
CA GLU A 9 -24.19 20.57 6.75
C GLU A 9 -23.60 19.17 6.89
N LYS A 10 -24.31 18.29 7.60
CA LYS A 10 -23.95 16.89 7.77
C LYS A 10 -23.89 16.14 6.44
N THR A 11 -24.91 16.31 5.59
CA THR A 11 -24.97 15.73 4.24
C THR A 11 -23.82 16.23 3.36
N GLN A 12 -23.52 17.53 3.38
CA GLN A 12 -22.40 18.09 2.62
C GLN A 12 -21.04 17.56 3.08
N ARG A 13 -20.85 17.33 4.39
CA ARG A 13 -19.64 16.69 4.93
C ARG A 13 -19.54 15.25 4.44
N ALA A 14 -20.64 14.50 4.46
CA ALA A 14 -20.70 13.15 3.93
C ALA A 14 -20.30 13.13 2.45
N ASP A 15 -20.93 13.97 1.61
CA ASP A 15 -20.62 14.05 0.18
C ASP A 15 -19.12 14.30 -0.08
N ARG A 16 -18.50 15.23 0.66
CA ARG A 16 -17.04 15.49 0.54
C ARG A 16 -16.19 14.27 0.88
N ILE A 17 -16.54 13.51 1.91
CA ILE A 17 -15.81 12.29 2.28
C ILE A 17 -15.95 11.23 1.17
N ARG A 18 -17.15 11.06 0.62
CA ARG A 18 -17.40 10.12 -0.47
C ARG A 18 -16.62 10.49 -1.73
N GLU A 19 -16.64 11.75 -2.12
CA GLU A 19 -15.87 12.25 -3.26
C GLU A 19 -14.37 12.02 -3.08
N ALA A 20 -13.84 12.25 -1.87
CA ALA A 20 -12.44 11.97 -1.55
C ALA A 20 -12.12 10.47 -1.68
N ILE A 21 -12.95 9.59 -1.13
CA ILE A 21 -12.79 8.12 -1.26
C ILE A 21 -12.78 7.71 -2.74
N ASP A 22 -13.71 8.24 -3.54
CA ASP A 22 -13.81 7.91 -4.97
C ASP A 22 -12.57 8.40 -5.75
N SER A 23 -12.01 9.56 -5.39
CA SER A 23 -10.74 10.05 -5.96
C SER A 23 -9.57 9.11 -5.64
N LEU A 24 -9.40 8.72 -4.37
CA LEU A 24 -8.31 7.84 -3.95
C LEU A 24 -8.42 6.44 -4.60
N LYS A 25 -9.63 5.91 -4.79
CA LYS A 25 -9.86 4.65 -5.51
C LYS A 25 -9.47 4.73 -6.98
N ARG A 26 -9.73 5.88 -7.63
CA ARG A 26 -9.27 6.13 -9.00
C ARG A 26 -7.75 6.15 -9.08
N GLU A 27 -7.08 6.84 -8.15
CA GLU A 27 -5.62 6.85 -8.08
C GLU A 27 -5.02 5.45 -7.88
N ILE A 28 -5.61 4.62 -7.01
CA ILE A 28 -5.20 3.21 -6.86
C ILE A 28 -5.32 2.48 -8.21
N SER A 29 -6.46 2.62 -8.90
CA SER A 29 -6.71 1.97 -10.18
C SER A 29 -5.71 2.39 -11.27
N GLU A 30 -5.35 3.68 -11.31
CA GLU A 30 -4.34 4.20 -12.22
C GLU A 30 -2.94 3.63 -11.93
N ILE A 31 -2.59 3.50 -10.64
CA ILE A 31 -1.32 2.88 -10.23
C ILE A 31 -1.29 1.40 -10.63
N GLU A 32 -2.39 0.67 -10.44
CA GLU A 32 -2.53 -0.73 -10.85
C GLU A 32 -2.39 -0.91 -12.36
N ALA A 33 -2.97 0.00 -13.15
CA ALA A 33 -2.83 0.00 -14.61
C ALA A 33 -1.40 0.37 -15.07
N SER A 34 -0.63 1.12 -14.27
CA SER A 34 0.71 1.61 -14.63
C SER A 34 1.80 0.53 -14.65
N GLY A 35 1.53 -0.68 -14.17
CA GLY A 35 2.42 -1.82 -14.27
C GLY A 35 2.49 -2.67 -13.01
N TRP A 36 3.47 -3.58 -12.98
CA TRP A 36 3.57 -4.56 -11.91
C TRP A 36 3.78 -3.93 -10.53
N ILE A 37 3.06 -4.44 -9.54
CA ILE A 37 3.10 -4.04 -8.14
C ILE A 37 3.77 -5.15 -7.33
N ALA A 38 4.74 -4.79 -6.49
CA ALA A 38 5.41 -5.76 -5.65
C ALA A 38 4.44 -6.33 -4.59
N PRO A 39 4.60 -7.59 -4.17
CA PRO A 39 3.91 -8.10 -2.98
C PRO A 39 4.18 -7.23 -1.75
N ARG A 40 3.34 -7.36 -0.70
CA ARG A 40 3.58 -6.70 0.58
C ARG A 40 4.94 -7.11 1.16
N ASP A 41 5.49 -6.25 2.01
CA ASP A 41 6.80 -6.39 2.68
C ASP A 41 8.00 -6.57 1.73
N CYS A 42 7.85 -6.15 0.47
CA CYS A 42 8.93 -6.22 -0.49
C CYS A 42 9.86 -5.00 -0.41
N TYR A 43 11.17 -5.22 -0.51
CA TYR A 43 12.17 -4.16 -0.51
C TYR A 43 13.36 -4.49 -1.41
N ILE A 44 14.09 -3.45 -1.84
CA ILE A 44 15.29 -3.59 -2.67
C ILE A 44 16.51 -3.79 -1.78
N ALA A 45 17.17 -4.93 -1.95
CA ALA A 45 18.40 -5.25 -1.25
C ALA A 45 19.60 -5.20 -2.21
N ARG A 46 20.67 -4.55 -1.78
CA ARG A 46 21.93 -4.43 -2.53
C ARG A 46 22.96 -5.41 -1.98
N TYR A 47 23.62 -6.13 -2.88
CA TYR A 47 24.61 -7.15 -2.56
C TYR A 47 25.91 -6.92 -3.29
N ARG A 48 27.02 -7.21 -2.60
CA ARG A 48 28.36 -7.21 -3.19
C ARG A 48 28.80 -8.64 -3.44
N ALA A 49 29.03 -8.99 -4.70
CA ALA A 49 29.66 -10.24 -5.08
C ALA A 49 31.16 -10.04 -5.30
N LYS A 50 31.94 -11.05 -4.92
CA LYS A 50 33.36 -11.15 -5.25
C LYS A 50 33.50 -12.16 -6.39
N GLY A 51 33.77 -11.68 -7.60
CA GLY A 51 34.21 -12.52 -8.70
C GLY A 51 35.70 -12.84 -8.60
N ALA A 52 36.20 -13.71 -9.49
CA ALA A 52 37.61 -14.10 -9.52
C ALA A 52 38.57 -12.91 -9.76
N LYS A 53 38.17 -11.94 -10.59
CA LYS A 53 39.00 -10.77 -10.95
C LYS A 53 38.45 -9.42 -10.47
N TYR A 54 37.15 -9.30 -10.23
CA TYR A 54 36.50 -8.04 -9.88
C TYR A 54 35.39 -8.22 -8.86
N ARG A 55 35.08 -7.14 -8.14
CA ARG A 55 33.90 -7.05 -7.27
C ARG A 55 32.79 -6.38 -8.07
N TYR A 56 31.58 -6.91 -7.99
CA TYR A 56 30.41 -6.30 -8.62
C TYR A 56 29.25 -6.21 -7.65
N TRP A 57 28.38 -5.22 -7.88
CA TRP A 57 27.15 -5.04 -7.13
C TRP A 57 25.98 -5.60 -7.92
N TYR A 58 25.07 -6.25 -7.21
CA TYR A 58 23.80 -6.68 -7.77
C TYR A 58 22.67 -6.41 -6.78
N TYR A 59 21.45 -6.47 -7.28
CA TYR A 59 20.24 -6.12 -6.55
C TYR A 59 19.28 -7.30 -6.54
N GLN A 60 18.53 -7.42 -5.45
CA GLN A 60 17.43 -8.37 -5.32
C GLN A 60 16.20 -7.63 -4.81
N LEU A 61 15.04 -8.03 -5.29
CA LEU A 61 13.79 -7.77 -4.59
C LEU A 61 13.64 -8.84 -3.52
N LYS A 62 13.53 -8.44 -2.26
CA LYS A 62 13.35 -9.34 -1.12
C LYS A 62 11.97 -9.18 -0.52
N ALA A 63 11.47 -10.24 0.09
CA ALA A 63 10.20 -10.28 0.81
C ALA A 63 10.36 -11.01 2.14
N SER A 64 9.49 -10.68 3.11
CA SER A 64 9.42 -11.37 4.40
C SER A 64 9.01 -12.84 4.26
N SER A 65 8.18 -13.20 3.29
CA SER A 65 7.73 -14.58 3.03
C SER A 65 8.13 -15.07 1.63
N ALA A 66 8.01 -16.38 1.38
CA ALA A 66 8.37 -16.97 0.10
C ALA A 66 7.24 -16.72 -0.92
N VAL A 67 7.36 -15.63 -1.68
CA VAL A 67 6.31 -15.13 -2.60
C VAL A 67 6.72 -15.14 -4.07
N PHE A 68 8.02 -15.28 -4.38
CA PHE A 68 8.50 -15.26 -5.76
C PHE A 68 8.59 -16.68 -6.31
N PRO A 69 7.95 -17.00 -7.45
CA PRO A 69 8.05 -18.34 -8.02
C PRO A 69 9.49 -18.64 -8.48
N LYS A 70 9.99 -19.85 -8.18
CA LYS A 70 11.30 -20.29 -8.68
C LYS A 70 11.18 -20.75 -10.14
N ALA A 71 12.09 -20.28 -10.99
CA ALA A 71 12.09 -20.60 -12.42
C ALA A 71 12.17 -22.12 -12.72
N ASN A 72 12.91 -22.87 -11.90
CA ASN A 72 13.26 -24.26 -12.20
C ASN A 72 12.39 -25.29 -11.48
N LYS A 73 11.43 -24.87 -10.65
CA LYS A 73 10.66 -25.77 -9.78
C LYS A 73 9.24 -25.27 -9.57
N LYS A 74 8.29 -25.91 -10.26
CA LYS A 74 6.86 -25.60 -10.17
C LYS A 74 6.37 -25.81 -8.73
N GLY A 75 5.70 -24.81 -8.16
CA GLY A 75 5.18 -24.84 -6.80
C GLY A 75 6.18 -24.46 -5.70
N GLU A 76 7.46 -24.24 -6.02
CA GLU A 76 8.41 -23.70 -5.04
C GLU A 76 8.53 -22.18 -5.16
N PHE A 77 8.49 -21.51 -4.01
CA PHE A 77 8.65 -20.07 -3.90
C PHE A 77 9.96 -19.71 -3.17
N SER A 78 10.48 -18.51 -3.45
CA SER A 78 11.63 -17.92 -2.80
C SER A 78 11.25 -16.60 -2.13
N ARG A 79 12.03 -16.22 -1.11
CA ARG A 79 11.95 -14.90 -0.44
C ARG A 79 12.65 -13.79 -1.23
N PHE A 80 13.21 -14.10 -2.41
CA PHE A 80 13.91 -13.12 -3.22
C PHE A 80 13.81 -13.40 -4.72
N LYS A 81 13.86 -12.32 -5.51
CA LYS A 81 13.98 -12.31 -6.97
C LYS A 81 15.23 -11.52 -7.36
N HIS A 82 16.11 -12.10 -8.17
CA HIS A 82 17.32 -11.42 -8.64
C HIS A 82 16.97 -10.34 -9.68
N LEU A 83 17.50 -9.13 -9.51
CA LEU A 83 17.25 -7.98 -10.40
C LEU A 83 18.48 -7.59 -11.24
N GLY A 84 19.62 -8.22 -11.00
CA GLY A 84 20.86 -7.95 -11.73
C GLY A 84 21.58 -6.69 -11.27
N LYS A 85 22.25 -6.01 -12.21
CA LYS A 85 23.13 -4.86 -11.95
C LYS A 85 22.36 -3.54 -11.77
N ALA A 86 23.03 -2.54 -11.21
CA ALA A 86 22.49 -1.18 -11.09
C ALA A 86 22.03 -0.66 -12.46
N GLY A 87 20.88 0.00 -12.48
CA GLY A 87 20.30 0.60 -13.68
C GLY A 87 19.82 -0.38 -14.75
N SER A 88 19.85 -1.69 -14.52
CA SER A 88 19.19 -2.65 -15.42
C SER A 88 17.68 -2.41 -15.43
N GLN A 89 17.00 -2.81 -16.52
CA GLN A 89 15.54 -2.70 -16.59
C GLN A 89 14.87 -3.42 -15.42
N ALA A 90 15.31 -4.64 -15.10
CA ALA A 90 14.79 -5.40 -13.95
C ALA A 90 15.03 -4.70 -12.60
N HIS A 91 16.15 -3.99 -12.44
CA HIS A 91 16.41 -3.18 -11.25
C HIS A 91 15.44 -2.01 -11.14
N ILE A 92 15.28 -1.23 -12.22
CA ILE A 92 14.37 -0.07 -12.24
C ILE A 92 12.91 -0.50 -12.08
N ASP A 93 12.49 -1.56 -12.77
CA ASP A 93 11.15 -2.13 -12.63
C ASP A 93 10.87 -2.61 -11.20
N GLY A 94 11.87 -3.23 -10.56
CA GLY A 94 11.78 -3.65 -9.16
C GLY A 94 11.59 -2.47 -8.21
N VAL A 95 12.36 -1.39 -8.39
CA VAL A 95 12.21 -0.15 -7.60
C VAL A 95 10.81 0.43 -7.79
N ASN A 96 10.37 0.58 -9.04
CA ASN A 96 9.05 1.12 -9.36
C ASN A 96 7.92 0.26 -8.79
N ALA A 97 8.04 -1.07 -8.83
CA ALA A 97 7.05 -1.98 -8.26
C ALA A 97 6.90 -1.83 -6.74
N VAL A 98 8.00 -1.58 -6.01
CA VAL A 98 7.97 -1.28 -4.57
C VAL A 98 7.33 0.09 -4.31
N ILE A 99 7.65 1.10 -5.12
CA ILE A 99 7.05 2.43 -5.01
C ILE A 99 5.54 2.37 -5.23
N ARG A 100 5.08 1.66 -6.27
CA ARG A 100 3.64 1.46 -6.53
C ARG A 100 2.93 0.81 -5.34
N ARG A 101 3.52 -0.24 -4.76
CA ARG A 101 2.99 -0.91 -3.56
C ARG A 101 2.85 0.08 -2.40
N SER A 102 3.91 0.84 -2.10
CA SER A 102 3.90 1.83 -1.02
C SER A 102 2.80 2.89 -1.21
N LYS A 103 2.63 3.40 -2.44
CA LYS A 103 1.54 4.34 -2.75
C LYS A 103 0.17 3.72 -2.53
N ILE A 104 -0.07 2.51 -3.02
CA ILE A 104 -1.34 1.81 -2.84
C ILE A 104 -1.63 1.58 -1.36
N ASP A 105 -0.65 1.14 -0.59
CA ASP A 105 -0.83 0.86 0.84
C ASP A 105 -1.19 2.17 1.60
N GLN A 106 -0.54 3.29 1.27
CA GLN A 106 -0.86 4.59 1.86
C GLN A 106 -2.25 5.11 1.45
N LEU A 107 -2.63 4.97 0.17
CA LEU A 107 -3.95 5.36 -0.33
C LEU A 107 -5.06 4.50 0.31
N THR A 108 -4.80 3.21 0.51
CA THR A 108 -5.73 2.29 1.17
C THR A 108 -5.95 2.70 2.62
N SER A 109 -4.88 3.00 3.37
CA SER A 109 -4.99 3.50 4.75
C SER A 109 -5.76 4.81 4.81
N ALA A 110 -5.53 5.74 3.88
CA ALA A 110 -6.27 7.00 3.84
C ALA A 110 -7.77 6.80 3.56
N ILE A 111 -8.13 5.80 2.76
CA ILE A 111 -9.54 5.42 2.54
C ILE A 111 -10.15 4.85 3.82
N GLU A 112 -9.42 4.01 4.57
CA GLU A 112 -9.85 3.47 5.86
C GLU A 112 -10.11 4.60 6.87
N ASP A 113 -9.20 5.57 6.98
CA ASP A 113 -9.37 6.75 7.85
C ASP A 113 -10.60 7.60 7.47
N LEU A 114 -10.89 7.73 6.16
CA LEU A 114 -12.07 8.42 5.67
C LEU A 114 -13.37 7.66 5.94
N TYR A 115 -13.33 6.32 5.97
CA TYR A 115 -14.47 5.52 6.39
C TYR A 115 -14.78 5.73 7.88
N GLU A 116 -13.78 5.75 8.75
CA GLU A 116 -13.96 6.09 10.17
C GLU A 116 -14.52 7.52 10.32
N SER A 117 -13.98 8.48 9.56
CA SER A 117 -14.48 9.86 9.54
C SER A 117 -15.95 9.96 9.08
N TRP A 118 -16.41 9.06 8.22
CA TRP A 118 -17.81 8.96 7.82
C TRP A 118 -18.69 8.41 8.95
N LEU A 119 -18.21 7.38 9.67
CA LEU A 119 -18.93 6.79 10.80
C LEU A 119 -19.16 7.82 11.91
N ASP A 120 -18.19 8.70 12.16
CA ASP A 120 -18.32 9.81 13.12
C ASP A 120 -19.46 10.78 12.79
N LEU A 121 -19.92 10.85 11.54
CA LEU A 121 -21.12 11.62 11.19
C LEU A 121 -22.37 10.96 11.75
N TYR A 122 -22.43 9.63 11.80
CA TYR A 122 -23.62 8.88 12.21
C TYR A 122 -23.29 8.03 13.45
N PRO A 123 -23.00 8.66 14.61
CA PRO A 123 -22.71 7.93 15.81
C PRO A 123 -23.93 7.08 16.19
N ASP A 124 -23.69 5.81 16.53
CA ASP A 124 -24.72 4.99 17.17
C ASP A 124 -25.22 5.72 18.42
N GLU A 125 -26.54 5.71 18.64
CA GLU A 125 -27.09 6.22 19.89
C GLU A 125 -26.47 5.44 21.05
N GLU A 126 -25.57 6.09 21.79
CA GLU A 126 -25.07 5.56 23.06
C GLU A 126 -26.27 5.18 23.92
N LYS A 127 -26.46 3.87 24.14
CA LYS A 127 -27.25 3.41 25.29
C LYS A 127 -26.59 4.05 26.51
N PRO A 128 -27.32 4.83 27.33
CA PRO A 128 -26.73 5.53 28.46
C PRO A 128 -26.08 4.49 29.37
N GLY A 129 -24.74 4.45 29.36
CA GLY A 129 -23.96 3.63 30.26
C GLY A 129 -24.36 3.99 31.67
N HIS A 130 -24.91 3.02 32.41
CA HIS A 130 -25.14 3.17 33.85
C HIS A 130 -23.82 3.57 34.49
N ARG A 131 -23.74 4.84 34.93
CA ARG A 131 -22.73 5.29 35.85
C ARG A 131 -22.97 4.51 37.15
N VAL A 132 -22.13 3.52 37.43
CA VAL A 132 -22.07 2.94 38.76
C VAL A 132 -21.56 4.02 39.70
N GLU A 133 -22.42 4.43 40.63
CA GLU A 133 -22.11 5.34 41.74
C GLU A 133 -21.09 4.72 42.70
#